data_AF-A0A7C6Y1L1-F1
#
_entry.id   AF-A0A7C6Y1L1-F1
#
_cell.length_a   1.000
_cell.length_b   1.000
_cell.length_c   1.000
_cell.angle_alpha   90.00
_cell.angle_beta   90.00
_cell.angle_gamma   90.00
#
_symmetry.space_group_name_H-M   'P 1'
#
loop_
_entity.id
_entity.type
_entity.pdbx_description
1 polymer ?
#
loop_
_entity_poly.entity_id
_entity_poly.type
_entity_poly.pdbx_seq_one_letter_code
_entity_poly.pdbx_strand_id
1 'polypeptide(L)'
;MLDVKALKEERTQLFEDIYNGIIPKRVPVMAGMSTEFCIEYAGLPLAETQWTLKGLAEAYDAICQLVKSDTLPAGGQEKSPAVLLKFLNSKGYAMSSSGYIQHRDITTLEASEYDDFINAPYDFMMEKVIPRMFTALDSDPVTRSLALAKAYKAYFDHAAEIGKICRDLISKHGYYVPPPNSVGTVRAPFDLLGDFMRGVKGIYTDVRRCPEKVIAA
;
A
#
# COMPACT_ATOMS: atom_id res chain seq x y z
N MET A 1 20.54 1.70 29.64
CA MET A 1 19.41 1.52 28.71
C MET A 1 18.29 2.39 29.22
N LEU A 2 17.84 3.38 28.44
CA LEU A 2 16.57 4.06 28.74
C LEU A 2 15.48 2.98 28.85
N ASP A 3 14.63 3.08 29.86
CA ASP A 3 13.52 2.14 30.03
C ASP A 3 12.60 2.23 28.80
N VAL A 4 12.64 1.20 27.96
CA VAL A 4 11.87 1.12 26.71
C VAL A 4 10.38 1.28 26.97
N LYS A 5 9.92 0.85 28.16
CA LYS A 5 8.53 1.02 28.58
C LYS A 5 8.20 2.49 28.84
N ALA A 6 9.04 3.20 29.60
CA ALA A 6 8.89 4.62 29.84
C ALA A 6 8.94 5.44 28.55
N LEU A 7 9.81 5.08 27.60
CA LEU A 7 9.89 5.71 26.28
C LEU A 7 8.60 5.50 25.47
N LYS A 8 8.05 4.29 25.52
CA LYS A 8 6.78 3.97 24.86
C LYS A 8 5.61 4.75 25.48
N GLU A 9 5.55 4.82 26.80
CA GLU A 9 4.53 5.59 27.52
C GLU A 9 4.61 7.09 27.17
N GLU A 10 5.80 7.67 27.16
CA GLU A 10 6.00 9.06 26.74
C GLU A 10 5.49 9.28 25.31
N ARG A 11 5.89 8.42 24.37
CA ARG A 11 5.46 8.53 22.96
C ARG A 11 3.95 8.41 22.82
N THR A 12 3.33 7.45 23.51
CA THR A 12 1.87 7.28 23.50
C THR A 12 1.17 8.55 24.01
N GLN A 13 1.64 9.13 25.11
CA GLN A 13 1.06 10.37 25.64
C GLN A 13 1.12 11.51 24.62
N LEU A 14 2.21 11.63 23.85
CA LEU A 14 2.31 12.67 22.81
C LEU A 14 1.20 12.55 21.76
N PHE A 15 0.84 11.33 21.34
CA PHE A 15 -0.22 11.12 20.37
C PHE A 15 -1.62 11.24 21.00
N GLU A 16 -1.80 10.77 22.23
CA GLU A 16 -3.06 10.92 22.97
C GLU A 16 -3.39 12.39 23.25
N ASP A 17 -2.41 13.20 23.63
CA ASP A 17 -2.58 14.64 23.83
C ASP A 17 -3.09 15.29 22.54
N ILE A 18 -2.49 14.95 21.39
CA ILE A 18 -2.93 15.46 20.08
C ILE A 18 -4.38 15.07 19.77
N TYR A 19 -4.73 13.80 19.94
CA TYR A 19 -6.09 13.34 19.66
C TYR A 19 -7.14 14.00 20.56
N ASN A 20 -6.75 14.39 21.78
CA ASN A 20 -7.62 15.05 22.73
C ASN A 20 -7.56 16.59 22.66
N GLY A 21 -6.79 17.17 21.73
CA GLY A 21 -6.63 18.63 21.61
C GLY A 21 -5.83 19.28 22.74
N ILE A 22 -5.06 18.49 23.48
CA ILE A 22 -4.13 18.95 24.52
C ILE A 22 -2.78 19.25 23.86
N ILE A 23 -2.11 20.34 24.25
CA ILE A 23 -0.76 20.66 23.74
C ILE A 23 0.21 19.61 24.28
N PRO A 24 0.82 18.76 23.41
CA PRO A 24 1.73 17.73 23.87
C PRO A 24 3.04 18.33 24.39
N LYS A 25 3.74 17.59 25.25
CA LYS A 25 5.05 17.97 25.80
C LYS A 25 6.07 18.38 24.72
N ARG A 26 5.98 17.75 23.54
CA ARG A 26 6.70 18.14 22.32
C ARG A 26 5.91 17.69 21.10
N VAL A 27 6.26 18.20 19.92
CA VAL A 27 5.71 17.70 18.65
C VAL A 27 6.18 16.24 18.45
N PRO A 28 5.27 15.25 18.29
CA PRO A 28 5.65 13.91 17.93
C PRO A 28 6.10 13.85 16.47
N VAL A 29 7.10 13.00 16.21
CA VAL A 29 7.70 12.84 14.89
C VAL A 29 7.26 11.52 14.31
N MET A 30 6.62 11.58 13.15
CA MET A 30 6.29 10.41 12.34
C MET A 30 7.10 10.48 11.04
N ALA A 31 8.23 9.77 11.03
CA ALA A 31 9.08 9.65 9.85
C ALA A 31 9.26 8.17 9.52
N GLY A 32 9.17 7.81 8.26
CA GLY A 32 9.31 6.43 7.80
C GLY A 32 9.92 6.34 6.41
N MET A 33 10.63 5.24 6.17
CA MET A 33 11.23 4.89 4.88
C MET A 33 10.50 3.68 4.29
N SER A 34 10.38 3.65 2.96
CA SER A 34 9.71 2.55 2.27
C SER A 34 10.46 1.22 2.44
N THR A 35 9.73 0.11 2.30
CA THR A 35 10.30 -1.25 2.34
C THR A 35 11.52 -1.37 1.41
N GLU A 36 11.40 -0.86 0.18
CA GLU A 36 12.45 -0.94 -0.84
C GLU A 36 13.73 -0.21 -0.39
N PHE A 37 13.59 1.00 0.17
CA PHE A 37 14.74 1.74 0.71
C PHE A 37 15.41 1.00 1.86
N CYS A 38 14.62 0.42 2.77
CA CYS A 38 15.17 -0.34 3.90
C CYS A 38 16.04 -1.52 3.41
N ILE A 39 15.55 -2.25 2.40
CA ILE A 39 16.25 -3.40 1.82
C ILE A 39 17.56 -2.96 1.15
N GLU A 40 17.52 -1.92 0.31
CA GLU A 40 18.71 -1.41 -0.36
C GLU A 40 19.74 -0.84 0.62
N TYR A 41 19.29 -0.13 1.65
CA TYR A 41 20.16 0.40 2.70
C TYR A 41 20.91 -0.71 3.46
N ALA A 42 20.27 -1.86 3.64
CA ALA A 42 20.87 -3.05 4.24
C ALA A 42 21.78 -3.84 3.29
N GLY A 43 21.91 -3.42 2.02
CA GLY A 43 22.71 -4.11 1.00
C GLY A 43 22.11 -5.45 0.55
N LEU A 44 20.81 -5.65 0.78
CA LEU A 44 20.10 -6.88 0.41
C LEU A 44 19.59 -6.82 -1.04
N PRO A 45 19.46 -7.97 -1.74
CA PRO A 45 18.94 -8.00 -3.10
C PRO A 45 17.45 -7.65 -3.14
N LEU A 46 17.13 -6.43 -3.62
CA LEU A 46 15.79 -5.83 -3.58
C LEU A 46 14.68 -6.75 -4.13
N ALA A 47 14.87 -7.32 -5.31
CA ALA A 47 13.87 -8.19 -5.92
C ALA A 47 13.62 -9.44 -5.05
N GLU A 48 14.68 -10.19 -4.73
CA GLU A 48 14.58 -11.45 -3.98
C GLU A 48 14.02 -11.25 -2.57
N THR A 49 14.42 -10.19 -1.87
CA THR A 49 13.95 -9.91 -0.51
C THR A 49 12.46 -9.54 -0.51
N GLN A 50 11.94 -8.82 -1.51
CA GLN A 50 10.50 -8.56 -1.62
C GLN A 50 9.68 -9.85 -1.86
N TRP A 51 10.27 -10.88 -2.47
CA TRP A 51 9.59 -12.17 -2.65
C TRP A 51 9.65 -13.07 -1.41
N THR A 52 10.77 -13.05 -0.70
CA THR A 52 11.09 -14.03 0.35
C THR A 52 10.97 -13.49 1.77
N LEU A 53 10.98 -12.17 1.94
CA LEU A 53 11.06 -11.44 3.21
C LEU A 53 12.31 -11.75 4.05
N LYS A 54 13.28 -12.49 3.49
CA LYS A 54 14.51 -12.89 4.20
C LYS A 54 15.41 -11.68 4.41
N GLY A 55 15.83 -11.47 5.66
CA GLY A 55 16.68 -10.34 6.05
C GLY A 55 15.92 -9.04 6.28
N LEU A 56 14.59 -9.03 6.12
CA LEU A 56 13.80 -7.81 6.23
C LEU A 56 13.78 -7.24 7.66
N ALA A 57 13.78 -8.12 8.68
CA ALA A 57 13.78 -7.70 10.07
C ALA A 57 15.06 -6.92 10.43
N GLU A 58 16.21 -7.41 9.99
CA GLU A 58 17.51 -6.78 10.16
C GLU A 58 17.59 -5.45 9.39
N ALA A 59 17.05 -5.42 8.17
CA ALA A 59 16.98 -4.20 7.36
C ALA A 59 16.13 -3.11 8.05
N TYR A 60 14.97 -3.48 8.58
CA TYR A 60 14.12 -2.55 9.33
C TYR A 60 14.76 -2.10 10.64
N ASP A 61 15.46 -2.99 11.34
CA ASP A 61 16.18 -2.64 12.57
C ASP A 61 17.29 -1.62 12.32
N ALA A 62 18.00 -1.72 11.20
CA ALA A 62 19.02 -0.74 10.80
C ALA A 62 18.40 0.66 10.61
N ILE A 63 17.23 0.74 9.98
CA ILE A 63 16.51 2.01 9.80
C ILE A 63 15.99 2.57 11.13
N CYS A 64 15.57 1.70 12.06
CA CYS A 64 15.19 2.12 13.41
C CYS A 64 16.33 2.82 14.16
N GLN A 65 17.58 2.48 13.88
CA GLN A 65 18.76 3.12 14.49
C GLN A 65 19.14 4.43 13.78
N LEU A 66 18.85 4.54 12.48
CA LEU A 66 19.15 5.69 11.65
C LEU A 66 18.14 6.84 11.83
N VAL A 67 16.85 6.50 11.78
CA VAL A 67 15.75 7.49 11.71
C VAL A 67 15.16 7.69 13.10
N LYS A 68 15.26 8.91 13.62
CA LYS A 68 14.60 9.30 14.86
C LYS A 68 13.12 9.53 14.61
N SER A 69 12.29 8.60 15.06
CA SER A 69 10.83 8.65 14.96
C SER A 69 10.18 8.20 16.28
N ASP A 70 8.93 8.61 16.50
CA ASP A 70 8.09 8.14 17.59
C ASP A 70 7.23 6.93 17.19
N THR A 71 7.07 6.71 15.88
CA THR A 71 6.49 5.52 15.28
C THR A 71 7.56 4.65 14.65
N LEU A 72 7.23 3.41 14.29
CA LEU A 72 8.13 2.55 13.52
C LEU A 72 8.53 3.26 12.20
N PRO A 73 9.84 3.51 11.96
CA PRO A 73 10.30 4.28 10.80
C PRO A 73 10.55 3.44 9.55
N ALA A 74 10.04 2.21 9.51
CA ALA A 74 10.25 1.28 8.41
C ALA A 74 8.92 0.65 7.97
N GLY A 75 8.74 0.51 6.65
CA GLY A 75 7.57 -0.09 6.03
C GLY A 75 6.84 0.88 5.10
N GLY A 76 5.60 0.55 4.73
CA GLY A 76 4.82 1.40 3.83
C GLY A 76 3.67 0.64 3.16
N GLN A 77 3.21 1.16 2.03
CA GLN A 77 2.24 0.49 1.18
C GLN A 77 2.93 -0.69 0.48
N GLU A 78 2.83 -1.85 1.11
CA GLU A 78 3.49 -3.07 0.66
C GLU A 78 2.86 -3.60 -0.64
N LYS A 79 3.70 -3.79 -1.67
CA LYS A 79 3.29 -4.32 -2.97
C LYS A 79 3.72 -5.79 -3.07
N SER A 80 2.98 -6.69 -2.44
CA SER A 80 3.32 -8.12 -2.46
C SER A 80 3.49 -8.64 -3.91
N PRO A 81 4.72 -9.04 -4.31
CA PRO A 81 4.98 -9.45 -5.69
C PRO A 81 4.18 -10.71 -6.07
N ALA A 82 4.02 -11.63 -5.13
CA ALA A 82 3.25 -12.86 -5.33
C ALA A 82 1.77 -12.58 -5.62
N VAL A 83 1.16 -11.65 -4.89
CA VAL A 83 -0.24 -11.27 -5.10
C VAL A 83 -0.40 -10.54 -6.43
N LEU A 84 0.35 -9.46 -6.63
CA LEU A 84 0.17 -8.56 -7.77
C LEU A 84 0.65 -9.17 -9.09
N LEU A 85 1.85 -9.75 -9.12
CA LEU A 85 2.50 -10.18 -10.36
C LEU A 85 2.21 -11.64 -10.70
N LYS A 86 2.01 -12.51 -9.69
CA LYS A 86 1.83 -13.95 -9.91
C LYS A 86 0.37 -14.39 -9.87
N PHE A 87 -0.33 -14.19 -8.75
CA PHE A 87 -1.66 -14.76 -8.55
C PHE A 87 -2.76 -13.99 -9.28
N LEU A 88 -2.71 -12.67 -9.25
CA LEU A 88 -3.69 -11.82 -9.95
C LEU A 88 -3.27 -11.45 -11.38
N ASN A 89 -1.98 -11.60 -11.71
CA ASN A 89 -1.40 -11.23 -13.00
C ASN A 89 -1.78 -9.80 -13.41
N SER A 90 -1.43 -8.84 -12.55
CA SER A 90 -1.74 -7.42 -12.73
C SER A 90 -1.10 -6.86 -13.99
N LYS A 91 -1.90 -6.13 -14.78
CA LYS A 91 -1.41 -5.26 -15.86
C LYS A 91 -0.96 -3.90 -15.34
N GLY A 92 -1.54 -3.43 -14.24
CA GLY A 92 -1.28 -2.11 -13.65
C GLY A 92 -0.01 -2.03 -12.81
N TYR A 93 0.68 -3.15 -12.59
CA TYR A 93 1.96 -3.19 -11.88
C TYR A 93 2.97 -4.03 -12.63
N ALA A 94 4.23 -3.60 -12.61
CA ALA A 94 5.35 -4.42 -13.07
C ALA A 94 6.60 -4.18 -12.22
N MET A 95 7.41 -5.23 -12.10
CA MET A 95 8.74 -5.14 -11.52
C MET A 95 9.75 -4.75 -12.60
N SER A 96 10.52 -3.70 -12.33
CA SER A 96 11.64 -3.27 -13.17
C SER A 96 12.87 -4.16 -12.97
N SER A 97 13.89 -4.01 -13.81
CA SER A 97 15.17 -4.74 -13.67
C SER A 97 15.91 -4.42 -12.36
N SER A 98 15.67 -3.24 -11.76
CA SER A 98 16.22 -2.90 -10.45
C SER A 98 15.44 -3.52 -9.28
N GLY A 99 14.32 -4.21 -9.54
CA GLY A 99 13.50 -4.86 -8.51
C GLY A 99 12.35 -4.01 -7.97
N TYR A 100 12.26 -2.74 -8.35
CA TYR A 100 11.15 -1.88 -7.94
C TYR A 100 9.85 -2.27 -8.65
N ILE A 101 8.78 -2.45 -7.87
CA ILE A 101 7.42 -2.62 -8.39
C ILE A 101 6.76 -1.25 -8.56
N GLN A 102 6.47 -0.88 -9.80
CA GLN A 102 5.87 0.40 -10.12
C GLN A 102 4.56 0.25 -10.87
N HIS A 103 3.75 1.30 -10.73
CA HIS A 103 2.52 1.45 -11.48
C HIS A 103 2.81 1.56 -12.98
N ARG A 104 2.02 0.85 -13.78
CA ARG A 104 2.01 0.97 -15.24
C ARG A 104 0.77 1.74 -15.65
N ASP A 105 0.96 2.72 -16.53
CA ASP A 105 -0.15 3.43 -17.15
C ASP A 105 -1.02 2.44 -17.95
N ILE A 106 -2.27 2.28 -17.53
CA ILE A 106 -3.25 1.39 -18.16
C ILE A 106 -4.58 2.08 -18.33
N THR A 107 -5.34 1.62 -19.33
CA THR A 107 -6.72 2.04 -19.55
C THR A 107 -7.63 0.83 -19.35
N THR A 108 -8.52 0.90 -18.36
CA THR A 108 -9.53 -0.11 -18.05
C THR A 108 -10.96 0.41 -18.13
N LEU A 109 -11.15 1.73 -18.28
CA LEU A 109 -12.40 2.40 -18.62
C LEU A 109 -12.17 3.13 -19.94
N GLU A 110 -12.97 2.90 -20.98
CA GLU A 110 -12.88 3.69 -22.22
C GLU A 110 -13.71 4.98 -22.15
N ALA A 111 -13.38 5.98 -22.97
CA ALA A 111 -14.10 7.26 -22.97
C ALA A 111 -15.60 7.11 -23.34
N SER A 112 -15.93 6.12 -24.17
CA SER A 112 -17.30 5.80 -24.53
C SER A 112 -18.09 5.11 -23.42
N GLU A 113 -17.41 4.59 -22.40
CA GLU A 113 -18.02 3.82 -21.30
C GLU A 113 -18.28 4.68 -20.04
N TYR A 114 -18.02 5.99 -20.10
CA TYR A 114 -18.27 6.89 -18.96
C TYR A 114 -19.72 6.83 -18.47
N ASP A 115 -20.69 6.82 -19.39
CA ASP A 115 -22.11 6.84 -19.00
C ASP A 115 -22.49 5.53 -18.31
N ASP A 116 -21.95 4.38 -18.75
CA ASP A 116 -22.13 3.09 -18.09
C ASP A 116 -21.53 3.11 -16.68
N PHE A 117 -20.32 3.67 -16.54
CA PHE A 117 -19.64 3.76 -15.25
C PHE A 117 -20.39 4.66 -14.27
N ILE A 118 -20.87 5.84 -14.71
CA ILE A 118 -21.61 6.78 -13.87
C ILE A 118 -22.95 6.16 -13.40
N ASN A 119 -23.63 5.42 -14.27
CA ASN A 119 -24.92 4.83 -13.95
C ASN A 119 -24.81 3.68 -12.93
N ALA A 120 -23.74 2.86 -13.01
CA ALA A 120 -23.55 1.70 -12.15
C ALA A 120 -22.06 1.49 -11.80
N PRO A 121 -21.47 2.35 -10.95
CA PRO A 121 -20.02 2.38 -10.74
C PRO A 121 -19.48 1.10 -10.10
N TYR A 122 -20.22 0.53 -9.13
CA TYR A 122 -19.80 -0.71 -8.47
C TYR A 122 -19.79 -1.89 -9.44
N ASP A 123 -20.87 -2.09 -10.18
CA ASP A 123 -21.00 -3.19 -11.13
C ASP A 123 -19.95 -3.05 -12.25
N PHE A 124 -19.76 -1.84 -12.78
CA PHE A 124 -18.73 -1.58 -13.77
C PHE A 124 -17.32 -1.88 -13.25
N MET A 125 -17.02 -1.53 -11.98
CA MET A 125 -15.74 -1.84 -11.37
C MET A 125 -15.51 -3.35 -11.27
N MET A 126 -16.52 -4.08 -10.81
CA MET A 126 -16.44 -5.53 -10.59
C MET A 126 -16.41 -6.33 -11.89
N GLU A 127 -17.18 -5.92 -12.90
CA GLU A 127 -17.35 -6.66 -14.14
C GLU A 127 -16.34 -6.27 -15.22
N LYS A 128 -15.87 -5.02 -15.25
CA LYS A 128 -14.98 -4.51 -16.29
C LYS A 128 -13.61 -4.11 -15.74
N VAL A 129 -13.53 -3.16 -14.82
CA VAL A 129 -12.24 -2.57 -14.40
C VAL A 129 -11.33 -3.61 -13.75
N ILE A 130 -11.82 -4.33 -12.75
CA ILE A 130 -11.04 -5.32 -11.99
C ILE A 130 -10.55 -6.47 -12.90
N PRO A 131 -11.41 -7.12 -13.72
CA PRO A 131 -10.95 -8.15 -14.66
C PRO A 131 -9.97 -7.63 -15.72
N ARG A 132 -10.18 -6.41 -16.24
CA ARG A 132 -9.25 -5.79 -17.20
C ARG A 132 -7.88 -5.53 -16.57
N MET A 133 -7.84 -5.14 -15.30
CA MET A 133 -6.61 -4.88 -14.54
C MET A 133 -5.90 -6.17 -14.11
N PHE A 134 -6.64 -7.17 -13.63
CA PHE A 134 -6.13 -8.43 -13.11
C PHE A 134 -6.63 -9.58 -13.98
N THR A 135 -5.85 -9.99 -14.97
CA THR A 135 -6.35 -10.95 -15.98
C THR A 135 -6.62 -12.33 -15.42
N ALA A 136 -6.07 -12.69 -14.25
CA ALA A 136 -6.43 -13.95 -13.59
C ALA A 136 -7.91 -13.99 -13.17
N LEU A 137 -8.50 -12.81 -12.94
CA LEU A 137 -9.91 -12.67 -12.60
C LEU A 137 -10.82 -12.62 -13.84
N ASP A 138 -10.26 -12.35 -15.01
CA ASP A 138 -10.95 -12.45 -16.31
C ASP A 138 -10.95 -13.90 -16.82
N SER A 139 -11.52 -14.79 -16.00
CA SER A 139 -11.60 -16.23 -16.28
C SER A 139 -12.94 -16.81 -15.87
N ASP A 140 -13.15 -18.10 -16.15
CA ASP A 140 -14.35 -18.83 -15.72
C ASP A 140 -14.53 -18.79 -14.18
N PRO A 141 -15.76 -18.96 -13.67
CA PRO A 141 -16.03 -18.81 -12.24
C PRO A 141 -15.18 -19.69 -11.32
N VAL A 142 -14.80 -20.89 -11.76
CA VAL A 142 -14.00 -21.82 -10.95
C VAL A 142 -12.55 -21.32 -10.89
N THR A 143 -11.95 -21.03 -12.04
CA THR A 143 -10.56 -20.52 -12.10
C THR A 143 -10.43 -19.20 -11.36
N ARG A 144 -11.38 -18.27 -11.54
CA ARG A 144 -11.44 -16.98 -10.86
C ARG A 144 -11.47 -17.13 -9.34
N SER A 145 -12.31 -18.02 -8.84
CA SER A 145 -12.44 -18.28 -7.39
C SER A 145 -11.14 -18.84 -6.79
N LEU A 146 -10.48 -19.76 -7.50
CA LEU A 146 -9.19 -20.31 -7.06
C LEU A 146 -8.07 -19.29 -7.12
N ALA A 147 -8.03 -18.42 -8.15
CA ALA A 147 -7.06 -17.35 -8.26
C ALA A 147 -7.21 -16.35 -7.11
N LEU A 148 -8.45 -15.93 -6.82
CA LEU A 148 -8.76 -15.04 -5.71
C LEU A 148 -8.38 -15.69 -4.36
N ALA A 149 -8.71 -16.95 -4.12
CA ALA A 149 -8.37 -17.65 -2.89
C ALA A 149 -6.84 -17.75 -2.66
N LYS A 150 -6.08 -18.04 -3.73
CA LYS A 150 -4.60 -18.05 -3.68
C LYS A 150 -4.04 -16.67 -3.38
N ALA A 151 -4.53 -15.64 -4.07
CA ALA A 151 -4.12 -14.25 -3.85
C ALA A 151 -4.42 -13.80 -2.42
N TYR A 152 -5.62 -14.14 -1.91
CA TYR A 152 -6.05 -13.83 -0.55
C TYR A 152 -5.12 -14.50 0.48
N LYS A 153 -4.90 -15.82 0.36
CA LYS A 153 -4.00 -16.54 1.28
C LYS A 153 -2.59 -15.95 1.27
N ALA A 154 -2.04 -15.69 0.09
CA ALA A 154 -0.71 -15.10 -0.04
C ALA A 154 -0.63 -13.70 0.58
N TYR A 155 -1.66 -12.87 0.41
CA TYR A 155 -1.73 -11.55 1.03
C TYR A 155 -1.69 -11.64 2.56
N PHE A 156 -2.53 -12.50 3.16
CA PHE A 156 -2.59 -12.63 4.62
C PHE A 156 -1.35 -13.27 5.22
N ASP A 157 -0.73 -14.24 4.54
CA ASP A 157 0.55 -14.82 4.99
C ASP A 157 1.65 -13.77 5.00
N HIS A 158 1.74 -12.99 3.92
CA HIS A 158 2.72 -11.91 3.78
C HIS A 158 2.51 -10.81 4.83
N ALA A 159 1.26 -10.38 5.01
CA ALA A 159 0.88 -9.39 6.02
C ALA A 159 1.14 -9.89 7.45
N ALA A 160 0.93 -11.18 7.73
CA ALA A 160 1.20 -11.78 9.04
C ALA A 160 2.70 -11.76 9.37
N GLU A 161 3.56 -12.10 8.41
CA GLU A 161 5.01 -12.12 8.60
C GLU A 161 5.57 -10.70 8.81
N ILE A 162 5.22 -9.76 7.94
CA ILE A 162 5.61 -8.34 8.11
C ILE A 162 5.05 -7.80 9.42
N GLY A 163 3.80 -8.11 9.74
CA GLY A 163 3.17 -7.69 10.99
C GLY A 163 3.92 -8.22 12.22
N LYS A 164 4.46 -9.43 12.17
CA LYS A 164 5.30 -9.99 13.23
C LYS A 164 6.62 -9.21 13.36
N ILE A 165 7.33 -9.00 12.26
CA ILE A 165 8.57 -8.21 12.23
C ILE A 165 8.33 -6.81 12.83
N CYS A 166 7.29 -6.11 12.39
CA CYS A 166 6.94 -4.78 12.90
C CYS A 166 6.63 -4.81 14.40
N ARG A 167 5.87 -5.78 14.90
CA ARG A 167 5.54 -5.90 16.34
C ARG A 167 6.79 -6.13 17.20
N ASP A 168 7.71 -6.96 16.72
CA ASP A 168 8.95 -7.26 17.44
C ASP A 168 9.84 -6.00 17.53
N LEU A 169 9.96 -5.25 16.44
CA LEU A 169 10.73 -3.99 16.40
C LEU A 169 10.08 -2.87 17.22
N ILE A 170 8.75 -2.74 17.15
CA ILE A 170 8.00 -1.79 17.99
C ILE A 170 8.25 -2.07 19.47
N SER A 171 8.23 -3.34 19.86
CA SER A 171 8.47 -3.75 21.26
C SER A 171 9.92 -3.53 21.68
N LYS A 172 10.88 -3.80 20.78
CA LYS A 172 12.32 -3.60 21.00
C LYS A 172 12.69 -2.13 21.20
N HIS A 173 12.11 -1.23 20.41
CA HIS A 173 12.47 0.20 20.37
C HIS A 173 11.47 1.12 21.08
N GLY A 174 10.38 0.58 21.61
CA GLY A 174 9.36 1.32 22.36
C GLY A 174 8.58 2.32 21.51
N TYR A 175 8.25 1.97 20.27
CA TYR A 175 7.49 2.87 19.37
C TYR A 175 6.02 2.94 19.78
N TYR A 176 5.40 4.08 19.45
CA TYR A 176 3.95 4.25 19.53
C TYR A 176 3.24 3.35 18.52
N VAL A 177 2.07 2.86 18.91
CA VAL A 177 1.17 2.07 18.07
C VAL A 177 -0.17 2.77 18.01
N PRO A 178 -0.64 3.19 16.82
CA PRO A 178 -1.98 3.73 16.67
C PRO A 178 -3.05 2.75 17.18
N PRO A 179 -4.13 3.24 17.81
CA PRO A 179 -5.24 2.40 18.23
C PRO A 179 -5.79 1.58 17.05
N PRO A 180 -6.24 0.34 17.27
CA PRO A 180 -6.91 -0.44 16.23
C PRO A 180 -8.04 0.36 15.59
N ASN A 181 -8.15 0.27 14.26
CA ASN A 181 -9.17 0.96 13.46
C ASN A 181 -9.12 2.50 13.48
N SER A 182 -8.05 3.11 14.00
CA SER A 182 -7.85 4.58 13.96
C SER A 182 -7.19 5.10 12.68
N VAL A 183 -6.74 4.19 11.81
CA VAL A 183 -6.04 4.51 10.56
C VAL A 183 -6.93 4.13 9.38
N GLY A 184 -7.09 5.06 8.45
CA GLY A 184 -7.78 4.83 7.19
C GLY A 184 -6.98 5.41 6.03
N THR A 185 -7.03 4.72 4.90
CA THR A 185 -6.43 5.20 3.64
C THR A 185 -7.51 5.15 2.58
N VAL A 186 -7.68 6.24 1.85
CA VAL A 186 -8.53 6.31 0.67
C VAL A 186 -7.73 6.91 -0.47
N ARG A 187 -7.96 6.44 -1.69
CA ARG A 187 -7.39 7.06 -2.88
C ARG A 187 -8.22 8.29 -3.23
N ALA A 188 -7.57 9.37 -3.65
CA ALA A 188 -8.31 10.52 -4.16
C ALA A 188 -9.12 10.08 -5.40
N PRO A 189 -10.38 10.55 -5.58
CA PRO A 189 -11.22 10.10 -6.69
C PRO A 189 -10.57 10.32 -8.07
N PHE A 190 -9.91 11.47 -8.24
CA PHE A 190 -9.20 11.78 -9.48
C PHE A 190 -8.04 10.82 -9.76
N ASP A 191 -7.28 10.43 -8.72
CA ASP A 191 -6.19 9.46 -8.85
C ASP A 191 -6.72 8.05 -9.14
N LEU A 192 -7.86 7.66 -8.57
CA LEU A 192 -8.49 6.38 -8.89
C LEU A 192 -8.83 6.30 -10.39
N LEU A 193 -9.47 7.36 -10.90
CA LEU A 193 -9.86 7.47 -12.30
C LEU A 193 -8.64 7.60 -13.22
N GLY A 194 -7.62 8.36 -12.80
CA GLY A 194 -6.41 8.60 -13.58
C GLY A 194 -5.45 7.42 -13.63
N ASP A 195 -5.15 6.80 -12.49
CA ASP A 195 -4.12 5.75 -12.40
C ASP A 195 -4.62 4.43 -12.98
N PHE A 196 -5.79 3.95 -12.55
CA PHE A 196 -6.21 2.58 -12.83
C PHE A 196 -7.29 2.45 -13.91
N MET A 197 -7.94 3.56 -14.29
CA MET A 197 -9.11 3.53 -15.19
C MET A 197 -8.84 4.17 -16.54
N ARG A 198 -8.53 5.47 -16.59
CA ARG A 198 -8.32 6.20 -17.85
C ARG A 198 -6.88 6.25 -18.30
N GLY A 199 -5.95 6.03 -17.37
CA GLY A 199 -4.53 6.30 -17.58
C GLY A 199 -4.26 7.80 -17.65
N VAL A 200 -2.98 8.16 -17.51
CA VAL A 200 -2.51 9.55 -17.47
C VAL A 200 -2.93 10.31 -18.73
N LYS A 201 -2.70 9.71 -19.90
CA LYS A 201 -3.06 10.35 -21.18
C LYS A 201 -4.58 10.52 -21.33
N GLY A 202 -5.35 9.52 -20.92
CA GLY A 202 -6.81 9.54 -21.00
C GLY A 202 -7.39 10.64 -20.14
N ILE A 203 -7.07 10.63 -18.84
CA ILE A 203 -7.68 11.57 -17.88
C ILE A 203 -7.39 13.03 -18.22
N TYR A 204 -6.15 13.37 -18.65
CA TYR A 204 -5.83 14.74 -19.05
C TYR A 204 -6.49 15.19 -20.36
N THR A 205 -6.88 14.24 -21.21
CA THR A 205 -7.67 14.51 -22.40
C THR A 205 -9.13 14.74 -22.02
N ASP A 206 -9.67 13.91 -21.14
CA ASP A 206 -11.08 13.91 -20.76
C ASP A 206 -11.46 15.14 -19.94
N VAL A 207 -10.58 15.61 -19.05
CA VAL A 207 -10.76 16.89 -18.33
C VAL A 207 -10.96 18.08 -19.28
N ARG A 208 -10.46 18.01 -20.51
CA ARG A 208 -10.66 19.06 -21.52
C ARG A 208 -11.84 18.79 -22.47
N ARG A 209 -12.13 17.53 -22.77
CA ARG A 209 -13.10 17.14 -23.80
C ARG A 209 -14.49 16.83 -23.25
N CYS A 210 -14.58 16.25 -22.06
CA CYS A 210 -15.81 15.86 -21.39
C CYS A 210 -15.70 16.10 -19.87
N PRO A 211 -15.35 17.32 -19.41
CA PRO A 211 -15.17 17.63 -18.00
C PRO A 211 -16.38 17.26 -17.13
N GLU A 212 -17.60 17.42 -17.66
CA GLU A 212 -18.84 17.05 -16.98
C GLU A 212 -18.92 15.56 -16.66
N LYS A 213 -18.41 14.69 -17.54
CA LYS A 213 -18.38 13.25 -17.31
C LYS A 213 -17.31 12.87 -16.29
N VAL A 214 -16.16 13.56 -16.30
CA VAL A 214 -15.10 13.37 -15.30
C VAL A 214 -15.58 13.80 -13.91
N ILE A 215 -16.39 14.85 -13.80
CA ILE A 215 -16.96 15.31 -12.52
C ILE A 215 -18.03 14.34 -11.99
N ALA A 216 -18.81 13.76 -12.89
CA ALA A 216 -19.89 12.83 -12.52
C ALA A 216 -19.39 11.42 -12.16
N ALA A 217 -18.23 11.03 -12.71
CA ALA A 217 -17.55 9.75 -12.47
C ALA A 217 -16.76 9.76 -11.15
#